data_AF-A0A2N6BFM9-F1
#
_entry.id   AF-A0A2N6BFM9-F1
#
_cell.length_a   1.000
_cell.length_b   1.000
_cell.length_c   1.000
_cell.angle_alpha   90.00
_cell.angle_beta   90.00
_cell.angle_gamma   90.00
#
_symmetry.space_group_name_H-M   'P 1'
#
loop_
_entity.id
_entity.type
_entity.pdbx_description
1 polymer ?
#
loop_
_entity_poly.entity_id
_entity_poly.type
_entity_poly.pdbx_seq_one_letter_code
_entity_poly.pdbx_strand_id
1 'polypeptide(L)'
;MLSGGLDSLLAARVVQDQGVEVLALHFISPFFGSALRGKEREAEELYKKNFGINARVVDVSDEYLEVVGDPKYGYGKNFNPCIDCKIFLFKKALLVMKDEGAKFLITGEVLGQRPMSQRRDTLNIIARDMGEGDILLRPLCAKLLKPTRAEEEGWVDREKLYGFSGRSRKPQMALAEELGIAGYPTPAGGCSLTDPIQAKRMSTYFEVTSLGRRTPGDIRLLLTGRP
;
A
#
# COMPACT_ATOMS: atom_id res chain seq x y z
N MET A 1 -5.81 -2.77 0.58
CA MET A 1 -5.24 -1.40 0.46
C MET A 1 -5.08 -1.04 -1.00
N LEU A 2 -5.63 0.10 -1.42
CA LEU A 2 -5.42 0.70 -2.75
C LEU A 2 -4.25 1.66 -2.69
N SER A 3 -3.22 1.40 -3.50
CA SER A 3 -2.10 2.32 -3.68
C SER A 3 -2.22 3.14 -4.97
N GLY A 4 -3.38 3.11 -5.62
CA GLY A 4 -3.59 3.69 -6.95
C GLY A 4 -2.86 2.95 -8.08
N GLY A 5 -2.33 1.74 -7.85
CA GLY A 5 -1.62 0.95 -8.86
C GLY A 5 -2.39 -0.31 -9.28
N LEU A 6 -1.96 -0.90 -10.40
CA LEU A 6 -2.52 -2.14 -10.94
C LEU A 6 -2.58 -3.26 -9.90
N ASP A 7 -1.47 -3.54 -9.22
CA ASP A 7 -1.36 -4.68 -8.29
C ASP A 7 -2.44 -4.62 -7.18
N SER A 8 -2.76 -3.43 -6.67
CA SER A 8 -3.81 -3.27 -5.64
C SER A 8 -5.23 -3.40 -6.17
N LEU A 9 -5.48 -2.98 -7.41
CA LEU A 9 -6.79 -3.13 -8.06
C LEU A 9 -7.07 -4.62 -8.35
N LEU A 10 -6.08 -5.32 -8.90
CA LEU A 10 -6.17 -6.77 -9.14
C LEU A 10 -6.44 -7.54 -7.85
N ALA A 11 -5.71 -7.24 -6.77
CA ALA A 11 -5.93 -7.90 -5.49
C ALA A 11 -7.36 -7.72 -4.96
N ALA A 12 -7.95 -6.53 -5.13
CA ALA A 12 -9.34 -6.28 -4.75
C ALA A 12 -10.32 -7.08 -5.63
N ARG A 13 -10.16 -7.03 -6.95
CA ARG A 13 -11.04 -7.72 -7.90
C ARG A 13 -10.99 -9.24 -7.75
N VAL A 14 -9.81 -9.83 -7.60
CA VAL A 14 -9.62 -11.27 -7.37
C VAL A 14 -10.39 -11.77 -6.13
N VAL A 15 -10.50 -10.95 -5.09
CA VAL A 15 -11.26 -11.30 -3.87
C VAL A 15 -12.76 -11.05 -4.06
N GLN A 16 -13.14 -9.95 -4.72
CA GLN A 16 -14.54 -9.67 -5.05
C GLN A 16 -15.17 -10.73 -5.97
N ASP A 17 -14.41 -11.27 -6.93
CA ASP A 17 -14.89 -12.29 -7.86
C ASP A 17 -15.19 -13.64 -7.17
N GLN A 18 -14.78 -13.79 -5.91
CA GLN A 18 -15.16 -14.91 -5.06
C GLN A 18 -16.42 -14.64 -4.23
N GLY A 19 -17.09 -13.50 -4.46
CA GLY A 19 -18.31 -13.10 -3.73
C GLY A 19 -18.04 -12.42 -2.39
N VAL A 20 -16.80 -11.99 -2.12
CA VAL A 20 -16.44 -11.29 -0.88
C VAL A 20 -16.65 -9.79 -1.04
N GLU A 21 -17.33 -9.17 -0.09
CA GLU A 21 -17.43 -7.72 -0.02
C GLU A 21 -16.08 -7.09 0.34
N VAL A 22 -15.64 -6.11 -0.45
CA VAL A 22 -14.35 -5.44 -0.27
C VAL A 22 -14.56 -3.95 -0.06
N LEU A 23 -14.15 -3.46 1.11
CA LEU A 23 -13.91 -2.05 1.37
C LEU A 23 -12.44 -1.72 1.16
N ALA A 24 -12.17 -0.81 0.23
CA ALA A 24 -10.82 -0.52 -0.22
C ALA A 24 -10.28 0.77 0.40
N LEU A 25 -9.25 0.67 1.24
CA LEU A 25 -8.63 1.84 1.87
C LEU A 25 -7.60 2.49 0.96
N HIS A 26 -7.74 3.79 0.70
CA HIS A 26 -6.74 4.63 0.05
C HIS A 26 -6.18 5.63 1.07
N PHE A 27 -4.90 5.52 1.40
CA PHE A 27 -4.27 6.42 2.36
C PHE A 27 -3.69 7.66 1.69
N ILE A 28 -3.85 8.83 2.33
CA ILE A 28 -3.20 10.07 1.93
C ILE A 28 -2.07 10.38 2.92
N SER A 29 -0.93 10.80 2.38
CA SER A 29 0.16 11.40 3.15
C SER A 29 0.79 12.55 2.37
N PRO A 30 1.80 13.25 2.90
CA PRO A 30 2.56 14.21 2.11
C PRO A 30 3.35 13.56 0.97
N PHE A 31 3.65 12.25 1.06
CA PHE A 31 4.51 11.52 0.12
C PHE A 31 3.74 10.80 -0.99
N PHE A 32 2.44 10.54 -0.81
CA PHE A 32 1.57 9.87 -1.77
C PHE A 32 0.10 10.22 -1.54
N GLY A 33 -0.75 10.05 -2.56
CA GLY A 33 -2.18 10.32 -2.45
C GLY A 33 -2.54 11.81 -2.31
N SER A 34 -1.55 12.72 -2.36
CA SER A 34 -1.75 14.17 -2.18
C SER A 34 -2.72 14.77 -3.20
N ALA A 35 -2.80 14.20 -4.41
CA ALA A 35 -3.76 14.62 -5.45
C ALA A 35 -5.23 14.40 -5.07
N LEU A 36 -5.50 13.55 -4.09
CA LEU A 36 -6.85 13.25 -3.61
C LEU A 36 -7.27 14.12 -2.42
N ARG A 37 -6.34 14.89 -1.84
CA ARG A 37 -6.62 15.73 -0.68
C ARG A 37 -7.63 16.83 -1.05
N GLY A 38 -8.72 16.92 -0.30
CA GLY A 38 -9.85 17.81 -0.58
C GLY A 38 -10.77 17.32 -1.71
N LYS A 39 -10.54 16.12 -2.24
CA LYS A 39 -11.33 15.46 -3.30
C LYS A 39 -11.64 14.01 -2.92
N GLU A 40 -11.70 13.72 -1.64
CA GLU A 40 -11.81 12.35 -1.10
C GLU A 40 -13.09 11.68 -1.61
N ARG A 41 -14.24 12.37 -1.50
CA ARG A 41 -15.54 11.88 -1.99
C ARG A 41 -15.55 11.62 -3.50
N GLU A 42 -14.98 12.53 -4.29
CA GLU A 42 -14.87 12.36 -5.74
C GLU A 42 -14.03 11.11 -6.09
N ALA A 43 -12.93 10.89 -5.35
CA ALA A 43 -12.08 9.72 -5.55
C ALA A 43 -12.82 8.41 -5.22
N GLU A 44 -13.58 8.38 -4.13
CA GLU A 44 -14.41 7.23 -3.73
C GLU A 44 -15.49 6.92 -4.77
N GLU A 45 -16.19 7.94 -5.28
CA GLU A 45 -17.17 7.80 -6.35
C GLU A 45 -16.54 7.28 -7.65
N LEU A 46 -15.35 7.77 -8.02
CA LEU A 46 -14.62 7.29 -9.19
C LEU A 46 -14.21 5.83 -9.06
N TYR A 47 -13.74 5.38 -7.89
CA TYR A 47 -13.42 3.97 -7.67
C TYR A 47 -14.65 3.08 -7.81
N LYS A 48 -15.78 3.51 -7.26
CA LYS A 48 -17.04 2.78 -7.37
C LYS A 48 -17.53 2.72 -8.82
N LYS A 49 -17.51 3.85 -9.52
CA LYS A 49 -17.97 3.94 -10.92
C LYS A 49 -17.09 3.14 -11.89
N ASN A 50 -15.77 3.23 -11.77
CA ASN A 50 -14.85 2.66 -12.76
C ASN A 50 -14.53 1.19 -12.48
N PHE A 51 -14.56 0.76 -11.22
CA PHE A 51 -14.09 -0.56 -10.82
C PHE A 51 -15.07 -1.35 -9.95
N GLY A 52 -16.23 -0.78 -9.59
CA GLY A 52 -17.18 -1.44 -8.68
C GLY A 52 -16.61 -1.64 -7.27
N ILE A 53 -15.64 -0.82 -6.87
CA ILE A 53 -14.97 -0.95 -5.57
C ILE A 53 -15.45 0.18 -4.66
N ASN A 54 -16.08 -0.18 -3.54
CA ASN A 54 -16.30 0.76 -2.45
C ASN A 54 -14.95 1.13 -1.84
N ALA A 55 -14.61 2.41 -1.84
CA ALA A 55 -13.36 2.89 -1.28
C ALA A 55 -13.60 3.85 -0.12
N ARG A 56 -12.62 3.93 0.78
CA ARG A 56 -12.56 4.93 1.84
C ARG A 56 -11.20 5.59 1.82
N VAL A 57 -11.19 6.91 1.74
CA VAL A 57 -9.95 7.69 1.74
C VAL A 57 -9.63 8.13 3.17
N VAL A 58 -8.40 7.88 3.61
CA VAL A 58 -7.98 8.13 5.00
C VAL A 58 -6.69 8.96 4.98
N ASP A 59 -6.74 10.18 5.53
CA ASP A 59 -5.55 11.00 5.72
C ASP A 59 -4.79 10.52 6.96
N VAL A 60 -3.51 10.20 6.77
CA VAL A 60 -2.58 9.77 7.84
C VAL A 60 -1.36 10.69 7.88
N SER A 61 -1.47 11.90 7.31
CA SER A 61 -0.32 12.74 6.97
C SER A 61 0.58 13.07 8.15
N ASP A 62 0.01 13.46 9.29
CA ASP A 62 0.77 13.91 10.45
C ASP A 62 1.54 12.75 11.08
N GLU A 63 0.87 11.63 11.37
CA GLU A 63 1.51 10.47 12.00
C GLU A 63 2.51 9.78 11.07
N TYR A 64 2.32 9.90 9.75
CA TYR A 64 3.26 9.37 8.78
C TYR A 64 4.62 10.08 8.81
N LEU A 65 4.68 11.34 9.28
CA LEU A 65 5.95 12.05 9.46
C LEU A 65 6.81 11.45 10.56
N GLU A 66 6.19 10.97 11.64
CA GLU A 66 6.91 10.27 12.72
C GLU A 66 7.60 9.02 12.19
N VAL A 67 6.85 8.21 11.44
CA VAL A 67 7.33 6.95 10.83
C VAL A 67 8.49 7.19 9.87
N VAL A 68 8.39 8.24 9.06
CA VAL A 68 9.44 8.57 8.09
C VAL A 68 10.67 9.16 8.76
N GLY A 69 10.50 9.88 9.86
CA GLY A 69 11.61 10.57 10.53
C GLY A 69 12.45 9.69 11.44
N ASP A 70 11.88 8.64 12.01
CA ASP A 70 12.58 7.70 12.88
C ASP A 70 12.13 6.25 12.63
N PRO A 71 12.52 5.65 11.49
CA PRO A 71 12.12 4.29 11.14
C PRO A 71 12.88 3.25 11.96
N LYS A 72 12.16 2.30 12.58
CA LYS A 72 12.74 1.21 13.37
C LYS A 72 13.66 0.31 12.54
N TYR A 73 13.35 0.09 11.27
CA TYR A 73 14.16 -0.75 10.38
C TYR A 73 15.19 0.05 9.56
N GLY A 74 15.35 1.35 9.87
CA GLY A 74 16.26 2.24 9.17
C GLY A 74 15.81 2.55 7.74
N TYR A 75 16.71 3.17 6.99
CA TYR A 75 16.49 3.56 5.61
C TYR A 75 17.14 2.55 4.65
N GLY A 76 16.41 2.22 3.57
CA GLY A 76 16.95 1.46 2.44
C GLY A 76 17.74 2.37 1.48
N LYS A 77 17.44 2.29 0.18
CA LYS A 77 18.04 3.21 -0.81
C LYS A 77 17.66 4.66 -0.48
N ASN A 78 18.66 5.51 -0.28
CA ASN A 78 18.50 6.91 0.09
C ASN A 78 17.66 7.07 1.38
N PHE A 79 16.54 7.78 1.35
CA PHE A 79 15.74 8.08 2.53
C PHE A 79 14.48 7.19 2.61
N ASN A 80 14.58 5.91 2.23
CA ASN A 80 13.42 5.02 2.03
C ASN A 80 13.11 4.09 3.23
N PRO A 81 12.14 4.43 4.10
CA PRO A 81 11.72 3.62 5.26
C PRO A 81 10.58 2.63 4.93
N CYS A 82 10.64 2.00 3.74
CA CYS A 82 9.55 1.22 3.17
C CYS A 82 8.94 0.12 4.07
N ILE A 83 9.71 -0.45 5.00
CA ILE A 83 9.22 -1.49 5.92
C ILE A 83 8.31 -0.86 6.97
N ASP A 84 8.81 0.17 7.66
CA ASP A 84 8.07 0.94 8.67
C ASP A 84 6.82 1.60 8.09
N CYS A 85 6.92 2.17 6.89
CA CYS A 85 5.77 2.71 6.15
C CYS A 85 4.65 1.68 6.00
N LYS A 86 4.98 0.44 5.61
CA LYS A 86 3.97 -0.61 5.43
C LYS A 86 3.39 -1.09 6.75
N ILE A 87 4.24 -1.29 7.76
CA ILE A 87 3.78 -1.66 9.11
C ILE A 87 2.77 -0.62 9.62
N PHE A 88 3.10 0.66 9.49
CA PHE A 88 2.21 1.75 9.87
C PHE A 88 0.87 1.71 9.12
N LEU A 89 0.89 1.62 7.78
CA LEU A 89 -0.33 1.59 6.98
C LEU A 89 -1.19 0.36 7.29
N PHE A 90 -0.57 -0.80 7.53
CA PHE A 90 -1.30 -2.00 7.92
C PHE A 90 -1.89 -1.89 9.33
N LYS A 91 -1.21 -1.25 10.28
CA LYS A 91 -1.79 -0.95 11.60
C LYS A 91 -2.99 -0.03 11.49
N LYS A 92 -2.92 1.01 10.65
CA LYS A 92 -4.07 1.89 10.37
C LYS A 92 -5.22 1.12 9.71
N ALA A 93 -4.91 0.24 8.76
CA ALA A 93 -5.90 -0.61 8.13
C ALA A 93 -6.56 -1.60 9.12
N LEU A 94 -5.80 -2.14 10.07
CA LEU A 94 -6.34 -3.00 11.14
C LEU A 94 -7.35 -2.28 12.03
N LEU A 95 -7.11 -1.01 12.36
CA LEU A 95 -8.06 -0.22 13.14
C LEU A 95 -9.37 -0.07 12.38
N VAL A 96 -9.30 0.35 11.11
CA VAL A 96 -10.49 0.47 10.26
C VAL A 96 -11.19 -0.87 10.06
N MET A 97 -10.44 -1.97 9.87
CA MET A 97 -11.01 -3.31 9.73
C MET A 97 -11.86 -3.69 10.94
N LYS A 98 -11.38 -3.39 12.16
CA LYS A 98 -12.12 -3.66 13.40
C LYS A 98 -13.37 -2.81 13.52
N ASP A 99 -13.28 -1.52 13.21
CA ASP A 99 -14.41 -0.59 13.25
C ASP A 99 -15.52 -0.98 12.26
N GLU A 100 -15.14 -1.46 11.07
CA GLU A 100 -16.07 -1.89 10.01
C GLU A 100 -16.57 -3.34 10.19
N GLY A 101 -16.06 -4.07 11.20
CA GLY A 101 -16.40 -5.48 11.41
C GLY A 101 -15.90 -6.42 10.30
N ALA A 102 -14.88 -6.01 9.53
CA ALA A 102 -14.29 -6.82 8.49
C ALA A 102 -13.41 -7.94 9.06
N LYS A 103 -13.30 -9.05 8.32
CA LYS A 103 -12.67 -10.29 8.82
C LYS A 103 -11.17 -10.42 8.52
N PHE A 104 -10.69 -9.79 7.45
CA PHE A 104 -9.30 -9.90 7.01
C PHE A 104 -8.87 -8.70 6.15
N LEU A 105 -7.56 -8.52 5.98
CA LEU A 105 -6.98 -7.49 5.13
C LEU A 105 -6.45 -8.07 3.83
N ILE A 106 -6.51 -7.27 2.77
CA ILE A 106 -5.94 -7.62 1.46
C ILE A 106 -4.92 -6.58 1.01
N THR A 107 -3.89 -7.02 0.32
CA THR A 107 -2.89 -6.13 -0.30
C THR A 107 -2.40 -6.65 -1.64
N GLY A 108 -2.05 -5.73 -2.55
CA GLY A 108 -1.45 -6.02 -3.85
C GLY A 108 0.04 -6.35 -3.79
N GLU A 109 0.55 -6.83 -2.65
CA GLU A 109 1.96 -7.22 -2.56
C GLU A 109 2.21 -8.50 -3.35
N VAL A 110 3.28 -8.49 -4.14
CA VAL A 110 3.76 -9.64 -4.91
C VAL A 110 5.17 -10.01 -4.47
N LEU A 111 5.39 -11.28 -4.16
CA LEU A 111 6.66 -11.78 -3.64
C LEU A 111 7.81 -11.50 -4.61
N GLY A 112 8.86 -10.82 -4.13
CA GLY A 112 10.05 -10.45 -4.91
C GLY A 112 9.86 -9.25 -5.85
N GLN A 113 8.68 -8.63 -5.88
CA GLN A 113 8.39 -7.55 -6.82
C GLN A 113 9.05 -6.23 -6.45
N ARG A 114 9.29 -5.97 -5.16
CA ARG A 114 10.06 -4.82 -4.66
C ARG A 114 11.22 -5.28 -3.78
N PRO A 115 12.46 -4.85 -4.07
CA PRO A 115 13.66 -5.39 -3.42
C PRO A 115 13.73 -5.06 -1.92
N MET A 116 13.18 -3.92 -1.49
CA MET A 116 13.19 -3.56 -0.07
C MET A 116 12.01 -4.17 0.70
N SER A 117 10.79 -4.08 0.16
CA SER A 117 9.57 -4.27 0.94
C SER A 117 8.75 -5.52 0.61
N GLN A 118 9.19 -6.36 -0.33
CA GLN A 118 8.41 -7.52 -0.78
C GLN A 118 9.25 -8.80 -0.95
N ARG A 119 10.45 -8.86 -0.36
CA ARG A 119 11.16 -10.14 -0.18
C ARG A 119 10.49 -10.95 0.93
N ARG A 120 10.71 -12.27 0.94
CA ARG A 120 10.04 -13.19 1.89
C ARG A 120 10.31 -12.83 3.35
N ASP A 121 11.57 -12.56 3.68
CA ASP A 121 12.02 -12.07 4.99
C ASP A 121 11.27 -10.78 5.38
N THR A 122 11.22 -9.81 4.47
CA THR A 122 10.55 -8.53 4.74
C THR A 122 9.04 -8.68 4.91
N LEU A 123 8.37 -9.51 4.10
CA LEU A 123 6.93 -9.76 4.25
C LEU A 123 6.60 -10.37 5.62
N ASN A 124 7.44 -11.30 6.10
CA ASN A 124 7.29 -11.90 7.43
C ASN A 124 7.51 -10.86 8.54
N ILE A 125 8.52 -9.99 8.41
CA ILE A 125 8.76 -8.89 9.35
C ILE A 125 7.54 -7.98 9.42
N ILE A 126 7.01 -7.55 8.28
CA ILE A 126 5.85 -6.65 8.23
C ILE A 126 4.61 -7.32 8.85
N ALA A 127 4.34 -8.57 8.51
CA ALA A 127 3.20 -9.32 9.05
C ALA A 127 3.31 -9.53 10.57
N ARG A 128 4.51 -9.78 11.08
CA ARG A 128 4.75 -9.88 12.53
C ARG A 128 4.53 -8.54 13.23
N ASP A 129 5.15 -7.48 12.71
CA ASP A 129 5.20 -6.19 13.40
C ASP A 129 3.92 -5.36 13.26
N MET A 130 3.04 -5.68 12.31
CA MET A 130 1.68 -5.11 12.28
C MET A 130 0.78 -5.64 13.40
N GLY A 131 1.12 -6.78 14.02
CA GLY A 131 0.43 -7.35 15.19
C GLY A 131 -0.48 -8.54 14.89
N GLU A 132 -1.23 -8.49 13.79
CA GLU A 132 -2.13 -9.56 13.33
C GLU A 132 -1.72 -9.94 11.89
N GLY A 133 -0.72 -10.80 11.75
CA GLY A 133 -0.11 -11.09 10.44
C GLY A 133 -0.84 -12.14 9.61
N ASP A 134 -1.54 -13.05 10.27
CA ASP A 134 -2.29 -14.18 9.70
C ASP A 134 -3.59 -13.76 9.01
N ILE A 135 -4.10 -12.56 9.28
CA ILE A 135 -5.26 -11.96 8.60
C ILE A 135 -4.87 -11.21 7.30
N LEU A 136 -3.58 -10.99 7.04
CA LEU A 136 -3.13 -10.21 5.87
C LEU A 136 -2.94 -11.10 4.63
N LEU A 137 -3.99 -11.19 3.82
CA LEU A 137 -4.00 -11.91 2.55
C LEU A 137 -3.27 -11.13 1.44
N ARG A 138 -2.51 -11.86 0.62
CA ARG A 138 -1.79 -11.36 -0.56
C ARG A 138 -2.25 -12.11 -1.81
N PRO A 139 -3.44 -11.78 -2.36
CA PRO A 139 -4.12 -12.62 -3.36
C PRO A 139 -3.27 -12.96 -4.59
N LEU A 140 -2.40 -12.03 -4.99
CA LEU A 140 -1.56 -12.17 -6.18
C LEU A 140 -0.38 -13.14 -6.02
N CYS A 141 0.02 -13.46 -4.78
CA CYS A 141 1.14 -14.37 -4.51
C CYS A 141 0.85 -15.39 -3.39
N ALA A 142 -0.41 -15.58 -3.02
CA ALA A 142 -0.85 -16.42 -1.90
C ALA A 142 -0.36 -17.87 -2.03
N LYS A 143 -0.34 -18.42 -3.25
CA LYS A 143 0.13 -19.79 -3.52
C LYS A 143 1.61 -20.02 -3.16
N LEU A 144 2.40 -18.96 -2.99
CA LEU A 144 3.81 -19.02 -2.60
C LEU A 144 4.04 -18.76 -1.10
N LEU A 145 3.00 -18.42 -0.35
CA LEU A 145 3.06 -18.07 1.06
C LEU A 145 2.28 -19.11 1.89
N LYS A 146 2.50 -19.09 3.20
CA LYS A 146 1.67 -19.87 4.12
C LYS A 146 0.21 -19.40 4.01
N PRO A 147 -0.77 -20.31 4.10
CA PRO A 147 -2.17 -19.93 4.18
C PRO A 147 -2.40 -18.90 5.28
N THR A 148 -3.25 -17.93 4.97
CA THR A 148 -3.81 -16.98 5.92
C THR A 148 -5.09 -17.52 6.52
N ARG A 149 -5.54 -16.91 7.62
CA ARG A 149 -6.82 -17.28 8.24
C ARG A 149 -8.01 -17.19 7.27
N ALA A 150 -7.98 -16.23 6.34
CA ALA A 150 -9.02 -16.12 5.32
C ALA A 150 -9.13 -17.36 4.42
N GLU A 151 -8.00 -18.03 4.16
CA GLU A 151 -7.94 -19.25 3.36
C GLU A 151 -8.29 -20.48 4.20
N GLU A 152 -7.79 -20.55 5.44
CA GLU A 152 -8.04 -21.68 6.36
C GLU A 152 -9.51 -21.78 6.78
N GLU A 153 -10.17 -20.63 6.98
CA GLU A 153 -11.58 -20.54 7.38
C GLU A 153 -12.54 -20.60 6.17
N GLY A 154 -12.01 -20.74 4.95
CA GLY A 154 -12.80 -20.82 3.72
C GLY A 154 -13.54 -19.53 3.34
N TRP A 155 -13.11 -18.36 3.84
CA TRP A 155 -13.66 -17.07 3.41
C TRP A 155 -13.23 -16.71 1.98
N VAL A 156 -12.07 -17.24 1.56
CA VAL A 156 -11.61 -17.23 0.18
C VAL A 156 -11.15 -18.64 -0.22
N ASP A 157 -11.37 -18.98 -1.48
CA ASP A 157 -10.88 -20.20 -2.12
C ASP A 157 -9.43 -19.96 -2.61
N ARG A 158 -8.48 -20.65 -1.97
CA ARG A 158 -7.05 -20.55 -2.29
C ARG A 158 -6.74 -20.96 -3.73
N GLU A 159 -7.53 -21.84 -4.34
CA GLU A 159 -7.29 -22.29 -5.71
C GLU A 159 -7.56 -21.18 -6.73
N LYS A 160 -8.45 -20.24 -6.38
CA LYS A 160 -8.74 -19.03 -7.17
C LYS A 160 -7.76 -17.88 -6.90
N LEU A 161 -6.74 -18.09 -6.07
CA LEU A 161 -5.66 -17.13 -5.84
C LEU A 161 -4.45 -17.42 -6.75
N TYR A 162 -3.49 -16.49 -6.78
CA TYR A 162 -2.36 -16.54 -7.70
C TYR A 162 -1.02 -16.82 -7.00
N GLY A 163 -0.04 -17.20 -7.82
CA GLY A 163 1.34 -17.47 -7.42
C GLY A 163 2.34 -16.55 -8.12
N PHE A 164 1.99 -15.29 -8.37
CA PHE A 164 2.90 -14.35 -9.03
C PHE A 164 4.13 -14.08 -8.16
N SER A 165 5.28 -13.95 -8.81
CA SER A 165 6.53 -13.59 -8.14
C SER A 165 7.53 -12.92 -9.08
N GLY A 166 8.56 -12.33 -8.47
CA GLY A 166 9.64 -11.65 -9.17
C GLY A 166 9.26 -10.24 -9.59
N ARG A 167 10.10 -9.66 -10.46
CA ARG A 167 10.06 -8.23 -10.80
C ARG A 167 9.14 -7.90 -11.97
N SER A 168 8.80 -8.89 -12.79
CA SER A 168 7.95 -8.75 -13.97
C SER A 168 6.50 -8.45 -13.57
N ARG A 169 5.83 -7.61 -14.35
CA ARG A 169 4.38 -7.34 -14.22
C ARG A 169 3.54 -7.96 -15.35
N LYS A 170 4.16 -8.74 -16.23
CA LYS A 170 3.44 -9.35 -17.37
C LYS A 170 2.23 -10.19 -16.94
N PRO A 171 2.32 -11.06 -15.90
CA PRO A 171 1.15 -11.82 -15.44
C PRO A 171 0.01 -10.94 -14.92
N GLN A 172 0.34 -9.85 -14.21
CA GLN A 172 -0.62 -8.88 -13.72
C GLN A 172 -1.32 -8.14 -14.85
N MET A 173 -0.57 -7.77 -15.90
CA MET A 173 -1.15 -7.12 -17.08
C MET A 173 -2.10 -8.06 -17.83
N ALA A 174 -1.72 -9.33 -18.01
CA ALA A 174 -2.59 -10.34 -18.60
C ALA A 174 -3.87 -10.54 -17.77
N LEU A 175 -3.74 -10.62 -16.44
CA LEU A 175 -4.90 -10.70 -15.56
C LEU A 175 -5.79 -9.44 -15.65
N ALA A 176 -5.20 -8.27 -15.82
CA ALA A 176 -5.96 -7.03 -16.01
C ALA A 176 -6.81 -7.08 -17.29
N GLU A 177 -6.26 -7.62 -18.38
CA GLU A 177 -6.96 -7.83 -19.65
C GLU A 177 -8.11 -8.84 -19.48
N GLU A 178 -7.86 -9.97 -18.81
CA GLU A 178 -8.89 -10.98 -18.51
C GLU A 178 -10.06 -10.40 -17.69
N LEU A 179 -9.76 -9.53 -16.72
CA LEU A 179 -10.75 -8.88 -15.86
C LEU A 179 -11.37 -7.62 -16.47
N GLY A 180 -11.00 -7.24 -17.70
CA GLY A 180 -11.49 -6.03 -18.36
C GLY A 180 -11.08 -4.72 -17.67
N ILE A 181 -10.00 -4.74 -16.88
CA ILE A 181 -9.51 -3.57 -16.13
C ILE A 181 -8.59 -2.74 -17.03
N ALA A 182 -9.15 -1.66 -17.57
CA ALA A 182 -8.43 -0.65 -18.35
C ALA A 182 -8.18 0.63 -17.54
N GLY A 183 -7.31 1.51 -18.06
CA GLY A 183 -7.12 2.86 -17.51
C GLY A 183 -6.46 2.92 -16.13
N TYR A 184 -5.79 1.85 -15.70
CA TYR A 184 -4.98 1.89 -14.49
C TYR A 184 -3.74 2.78 -14.71
N PRO A 185 -3.28 3.50 -13.68
CA PRO A 185 -2.10 4.34 -13.81
C PRO A 185 -0.88 3.51 -14.25
N THR A 186 -0.14 4.01 -15.23
CA THR A 186 1.17 3.44 -15.55
C THR A 186 2.05 3.47 -14.30
N PRO A 187 2.94 2.48 -14.10
CA PRO A 187 3.82 2.49 -12.94
C PRO A 187 4.61 3.79 -12.89
N ALA A 188 4.21 4.71 -12.01
CA ALA A 188 5.01 5.88 -11.71
C ALA A 188 6.36 5.40 -11.16
N GLY A 189 7.38 6.24 -11.31
CA GLY A 189 8.72 6.00 -10.76
C GLY A 189 8.66 5.54 -9.29
N GLY A 190 9.76 4.97 -8.80
CA GLY A 190 9.88 4.58 -7.40
C GLY A 190 9.45 5.71 -6.44
N CYS A 191 9.22 5.37 -5.16
CA CYS A 191 8.87 6.35 -4.13
C CYS A 191 9.79 7.58 -4.19
N SER A 192 9.24 8.80 -4.01
CA SER A 192 10.02 10.05 -4.01
C SER A 192 11.22 10.01 -3.07
N LEU A 193 11.11 9.28 -1.96
CA LEU A 193 12.19 9.07 -1.00
C LEU A 193 13.35 8.19 -1.50
N THR A 194 13.20 7.56 -2.67
CA THR A 194 14.27 6.83 -3.37
C THR A 194 14.96 7.66 -4.44
N ASP A 195 14.42 8.83 -4.80
CA ASP A 195 15.08 9.79 -5.68
C ASP A 195 16.20 10.51 -4.91
N PRO A 196 17.46 10.58 -5.41
CA PRO A 196 18.57 11.16 -4.68
C PRO A 196 18.36 12.63 -4.28
N ILE A 197 17.77 13.44 -5.16
CA ILE A 197 17.60 14.88 -4.93
C ILE A 197 16.51 15.09 -3.86
N GLN A 198 15.37 14.43 -4.04
CA GLN A 198 14.26 14.52 -3.09
C GLN A 198 14.63 13.92 -1.73
N ALA A 199 15.33 12.79 -1.72
CA ALA A 199 15.79 12.16 -0.49
C ALA A 199 16.77 13.03 0.27
N LYS A 200 17.71 13.73 -0.41
CA LYS A 200 18.65 14.63 0.26
C LYS A 200 17.92 15.80 0.92
N ARG A 201 16.98 16.43 0.21
CA ARG A 201 16.13 17.50 0.76
C ARG A 201 15.35 17.03 1.98
N MET A 202 14.74 15.84 1.87
CA MET A 202 13.99 15.23 2.97
C MET A 202 14.89 14.97 4.18
N SER A 203 16.02 14.29 3.97
CA SER A 203 16.98 14.02 5.02
C SER A 203 17.43 15.30 5.74
N THR A 204 17.78 16.35 4.99
CA THR A 204 18.17 17.63 5.58
C THR A 204 17.04 18.24 6.41
N TYR A 205 15.80 18.27 5.89
CA TYR A 205 14.65 18.80 6.62
C TYR A 205 14.42 18.04 7.93
N PHE A 206 14.43 16.71 7.89
CA PHE A 206 14.21 15.87 9.06
C PHE A 206 15.35 15.97 10.10
N GLU A 207 16.59 16.24 9.66
CA GLU A 207 17.75 16.46 10.52
C GLU A 207 17.68 17.79 11.27
N VAL A 208 17.33 18.88 10.58
CA VAL A 208 17.34 20.24 11.17
C VAL A 208 16.02 20.62 11.85
N THR A 209 14.93 19.93 11.51
CA THR A 209 13.59 20.22 12.02
C THR A 209 13.17 19.19 13.06
N SER A 210 13.06 19.64 14.30
CA SER A 210 12.56 18.86 15.44
C SER A 210 11.15 18.33 15.18
N LEU A 211 10.82 17.13 15.68
CA LEU A 211 9.55 16.45 15.42
C LEU A 211 8.29 17.34 15.57
N GLY A 212 8.16 18.07 16.69
CA GLY A 212 7.00 18.93 16.94
C GLY A 212 6.87 20.18 16.04
N ARG A 213 7.87 20.44 15.18
CA ARG A 213 7.83 21.51 14.16
C ARG A 213 7.66 20.95 12.75
N ARG A 214 7.64 19.63 12.58
CA ARG A 214 7.47 19.02 11.26
C ARG A 214 6.01 19.14 10.84
N THR A 215 5.77 19.55 9.59
CA THR A 215 4.40 19.67 9.08
C THR A 215 4.24 18.98 7.73
N PRO A 216 3.05 18.41 7.46
CA PRO A 216 2.69 17.91 6.13
C PRO A 216 2.84 18.96 5.02
N GLY A 217 2.64 20.23 5.35
CA GLY A 217 2.77 21.35 4.41
C GLY A 217 4.20 21.50 3.89
N ASP A 218 5.19 21.49 4.79
CA ASP A 218 6.61 21.64 4.42
C ASP A 218 7.05 20.52 3.47
N ILE A 219 6.65 19.28 3.75
CA ILE A 219 7.01 18.14 2.91
C ILE A 219 6.44 18.32 1.49
N ARG A 220 5.19 18.77 1.36
CA ARG A 220 4.59 19.03 0.05
C ARG A 220 5.34 20.13 -0.70
N LEU A 221 5.73 21.21 -0.02
CA LEU A 221 6.54 22.27 -0.61
C LEU A 221 7.89 21.73 -1.11
N LEU A 222 8.59 20.94 -0.30
CA LEU A 222 9.87 20.32 -0.66
C LEU A 222 9.78 19.41 -1.90
N LEU A 223 8.68 18.66 -2.02
CA LEU A 223 8.44 17.77 -3.16
C LEU A 223 8.11 18.53 -4.45
N THR A 224 7.50 19.71 -4.35
CA THR A 224 7.14 20.55 -5.52
C THR A 224 8.20 21.57 -5.92
N GLY A 225 9.14 21.89 -5.03
CA GLY A 225 10.19 22.87 -5.29
C GLY A 225 11.12 22.47 -6.44
N ARG A 226 11.38 23.39 -7.38
CA ARG A 226 12.37 23.19 -8.44
C ARG A 226 13.80 22.99 -7.85
N PRO A 227 14.71 22.29 -8.54
CA PRO A 227 16.08 22.00 -8.10
C PRO A 227 16.80 23.18 -7.46
#